data_AF-A0A2N2BPL2-F1
#
_entry.id   AF-A0A2N2BPL2-F1
#
_cell.length_a   1.000
_cell.length_b   1.000
_cell.length_c   1.000
_cell.angle_alpha   90.00
_cell.angle_beta   90.00
_cell.angle_gamma   90.00
#
_symmetry.space_group_name_H-M   'P 1'
#
loop_
_entity.id
_entity.type
_entity.pdbx_description
1 polymer ?
#
loop_
_entity_poly.entity_id
_entity_poly.type
_entity_poly.pdbx_seq_one_letter_code
_entity_poly.pdbx_strand_id
1 'polypeptide(L)'
;MDLNKVAKWSRILVLVGLLIWVTYESYMHQVLGGGKAPSIHALCPYGALESLYTLLLTGSFIKKIYSGTVVLLVLTVALAVLFRRSFCGLLCPFGALQEVFAKLGQKIFKKRFIIPQKIDQIFRYLKYVVLVLTVGMAWYYGSLWMAPYDPYAAFSHISVISSSIEEDPLVIFGFILLFITVAGSFFYDRFFCKYLCPAGAFYAIIAKISPTKIERNDSLCIHCKKCDKSCPVNIEIEKEERITTAECINCNDCVLACPVKGALEVKVARKTVHPIVMVILVVGLFFGTIGIAQLTDNFQILPLAVAQGEVIPIYEVKGYNTIEEATTLTGLTLEEVYQQLAIPKSVPKETQFKQISALVPEYSFDQAKANAGGSEAEGAASTPGTIDVSGIKGSMTIQEAMDSLSMASKDFYALFKIPETVPPQTILKEIVNLSPGYDFQQIKDELSVSASTEAPENTSGTVDVSAIKGSMTIQEAMDSLSMEAKEFYVLFKIPETVPPQTILKEIVNISPGYDFQQIKDSLQ
;
A
#
# COMPACT_ATOMS: atom_id res chain seq x y z
N MET A 1 -11.45 8.06 -45.48
CA MET A 1 -10.67 8.36 -44.26
C MET A 1 -9.57 7.32 -44.14
N ASP A 2 -8.29 7.72 -44.03
CA ASP A 2 -7.19 6.77 -43.86
C ASP A 2 -7.22 6.18 -42.44
N LEU A 3 -7.70 4.94 -42.33
CA LEU A 3 -7.86 4.23 -41.05
C LEU A 3 -6.53 4.07 -40.29
N ASN A 4 -5.39 3.98 -40.98
CA ASN A 4 -4.08 3.89 -40.34
C ASN A 4 -3.69 5.23 -39.71
N LYS A 5 -3.95 6.33 -40.42
CA LYS A 5 -3.74 7.68 -39.90
C LYS A 5 -4.62 7.91 -38.68
N VAL A 6 -5.89 7.49 -38.72
CA VAL A 6 -6.82 7.60 -37.57
C VAL A 6 -6.33 6.75 -36.39
N ALA A 7 -5.88 5.52 -36.62
CA ALA A 7 -5.31 4.66 -35.56
C ALA A 7 -4.09 5.30 -34.89
N LYS A 8 -3.17 5.87 -35.69
CA LYS A 8 -1.98 6.56 -35.16
C LYS A 8 -2.35 7.76 -34.30
N TRP A 9 -3.23 8.63 -34.79
CA TRP A 9 -3.61 9.85 -34.09
C TRP A 9 -4.47 9.58 -32.85
N SER A 10 -5.39 8.62 -32.92
CA SER A 10 -6.19 8.21 -31.75
C SER A 10 -5.32 7.68 -30.62
N ARG A 11 -4.35 6.81 -30.91
CA ARG A 11 -3.36 6.35 -29.91
C ARG A 11 -2.60 7.51 -29.26
N ILE A 12 -2.10 8.44 -30.07
CA ILE A 12 -1.35 9.60 -29.55
C ILE A 12 -2.26 10.48 -28.69
N LEU A 13 -3.49 10.73 -29.13
CA LEU A 13 -4.47 11.53 -28.39
C LEU A 13 -4.79 10.91 -27.03
N VAL A 14 -5.02 9.59 -26.98
CA VAL A 14 -5.25 8.87 -25.72
C VAL A 14 -4.05 9.00 -24.77
N LEU A 15 -2.83 8.73 -25.26
CA LEU A 15 -1.62 8.78 -24.44
C LEU A 15 -1.33 10.19 -23.90
N VAL A 16 -1.45 11.21 -24.76
CA VAL A 16 -1.22 12.61 -24.38
C VAL A 16 -2.34 13.12 -23.46
N GLY A 17 -3.59 12.78 -23.77
CA GLY A 17 -4.73 13.13 -22.93
C GLY A 17 -4.61 12.55 -21.52
N LEU A 18 -4.25 11.27 -21.41
CA LEU A 18 -4.02 10.63 -20.11
C LEU A 18 -2.82 11.21 -19.36
N LEU A 19 -1.73 11.53 -20.07
CA LEU A 19 -0.59 12.19 -19.46
C LEU A 19 -0.97 13.56 -18.88
N ILE A 20 -1.69 14.37 -19.64
CA ILE A 20 -2.16 15.70 -19.19
C ILE A 20 -3.09 15.54 -17.99
N TRP A 21 -4.08 14.64 -18.08
CA TRP A 21 -5.03 14.42 -17.00
C TRP A 21 -4.35 13.95 -15.71
N VAL A 22 -3.48 12.94 -15.78
CA VAL A 22 -2.78 12.46 -14.57
C VAL A 22 -1.81 13.49 -14.01
N THR A 23 -1.15 14.29 -14.86
CA THR A 23 -0.31 15.39 -14.39
C THR A 23 -1.14 16.45 -13.67
N TYR A 24 -2.33 16.77 -14.20
CA TYR A 24 -3.27 17.68 -13.56
C TYR A 24 -3.75 17.15 -12.20
N GLU A 25 -4.21 15.90 -12.13
CA GLU A 25 -4.63 15.28 -10.86
C GLU A 25 -3.49 15.23 -9.84
N SER A 26 -2.25 14.93 -10.29
CA SER A 26 -1.07 14.93 -9.42
C SER A 26 -0.76 16.31 -8.85
N TYR A 27 -0.87 17.35 -9.68
CA TYR A 27 -0.72 18.73 -9.22
C TYR A 27 -1.83 19.11 -8.23
N MET A 28 -3.09 18.77 -8.54
CA MET A 28 -4.22 19.02 -7.65
C MET A 28 -4.11 18.26 -6.33
N HIS A 29 -3.56 17.04 -6.33
CA HIS A 29 -3.28 16.26 -5.12
C HIS A 29 -2.29 16.97 -4.18
N GLN A 30 -1.27 17.63 -4.73
CA GLN A 30 -0.33 18.40 -3.93
C GLN A 30 -0.95 19.67 -3.37
N VAL A 31 -1.72 20.40 -4.18
CA VAL A 31 -2.29 21.70 -3.82
C VAL A 31 -3.49 21.56 -2.88
N LEU A 32 -4.44 20.67 -3.19
CA LEU A 32 -5.67 20.47 -2.43
C LEU A 32 -5.54 19.43 -1.31
N GLY A 33 -4.52 18.59 -1.34
CA GLY A 33 -4.33 17.49 -0.39
C GLY A 33 -5.02 16.18 -0.79
N GLY A 34 -4.62 15.09 -0.12
CA GLY A 34 -4.98 13.72 -0.51
C GLY A 34 -6.42 13.29 -0.30
N GLY A 35 -7.23 14.09 0.39
CA GLY A 35 -8.67 13.86 0.52
C GLY A 35 -9.50 14.42 -0.64
N LYS A 36 -8.96 15.35 -1.44
CA LYS A 36 -9.70 16.08 -2.50
C LYS A 36 -9.28 15.66 -3.91
N ALA A 37 -8.07 15.14 -4.07
CA ALA A 37 -7.57 14.60 -5.33
C ALA A 37 -6.79 13.29 -5.10
N PRO A 38 -6.88 12.32 -6.03
CA PRO A 38 -6.29 11.00 -5.87
C PRO A 38 -4.75 11.05 -5.93
N SER A 39 -4.09 10.18 -5.16
CA SER A 39 -2.64 10.03 -5.25
C SER A 39 -2.25 9.25 -6.51
N ILE A 40 -1.01 9.39 -6.97
CA ILE A 40 -0.52 8.65 -8.13
C ILE A 40 -0.55 7.13 -7.91
N HIS A 41 -0.38 6.69 -6.67
CA HIS A 41 -0.47 5.28 -6.27
C HIS A 41 -1.89 4.74 -6.44
N ALA A 42 -2.91 5.60 -6.31
CA ALA A 42 -4.30 5.24 -6.60
C ALA A 42 -4.58 5.05 -8.10
N LEU A 43 -3.84 5.78 -8.95
CA LEU A 43 -4.00 5.76 -10.42
C LEU A 43 -3.06 4.76 -11.11
N CYS A 44 -2.03 4.29 -10.42
CA CYS A 44 -1.05 3.36 -10.94
C CYS A 44 -1.38 1.91 -10.52
N PRO A 45 -1.60 0.97 -11.46
CA PRO A 45 -1.88 -0.42 -11.12
C PRO A 45 -0.69 -1.14 -10.45
N TYR A 46 0.49 -0.49 -10.40
CA TYR A 46 1.66 -1.02 -9.72
C TYR A 46 1.53 -1.00 -8.19
N GLY A 47 0.88 0.01 -7.59
CA GLY A 47 0.72 0.07 -6.13
C GLY A 47 -0.05 -1.14 -5.58
N ALA A 48 -1.06 -1.61 -6.32
CA ALA A 48 -1.77 -2.84 -5.99
C ALA A 48 -0.92 -4.11 -6.15
N LEU A 49 0.10 -4.11 -7.02
CA LEU A 49 1.01 -5.26 -7.15
C LEU A 49 1.85 -5.44 -5.88
N GLU A 50 2.32 -4.36 -5.27
CA GLU A 50 3.11 -4.41 -4.04
C GLU A 50 2.28 -4.88 -2.85
N SER A 51 0.98 -4.62 -2.87
CA SER A 51 0.07 -4.90 -1.75
C SER A 51 -0.83 -6.11 -1.98
N LEU A 52 -0.61 -6.79 -3.10
CA LEU A 52 -1.27 -8.04 -3.43
C LEU A 52 -1.00 -9.10 -2.34
N TYR A 53 0.18 -9.08 -1.71
CA TYR A 53 0.53 -9.99 -0.62
C TYR A 53 -0.38 -9.79 0.60
N THR A 54 -0.45 -8.56 1.12
CA THR A 54 -1.30 -8.20 2.26
C THR A 54 -2.76 -8.53 1.95
N LEU A 55 -3.23 -8.18 0.76
CA LEU A 55 -4.60 -8.48 0.34
C LEU A 55 -4.91 -9.99 0.31
N LEU A 56 -3.98 -10.82 -0.19
CA LEU A 56 -4.22 -12.27 -0.37
C LEU A 56 -4.10 -13.08 0.93
N LEU A 57 -3.28 -12.66 1.89
CA LEU A 57 -3.02 -13.44 3.11
C LEU A 57 -3.68 -12.86 4.36
N THR A 58 -3.69 -11.55 4.54
CA THR A 58 -4.29 -10.92 5.72
C THR A 58 -5.73 -10.47 5.47
N GLY A 59 -6.20 -10.51 4.21
CA GLY A 59 -7.54 -10.05 3.84
C GLY A 59 -7.77 -8.55 4.06
N SER A 60 -6.71 -7.81 4.40
CA SER A 60 -6.75 -6.40 4.77
C SER A 60 -6.03 -5.55 3.73
N PHE A 61 -6.55 -4.32 3.52
CA PHE A 61 -5.90 -3.32 2.68
C PHE A 61 -4.85 -2.56 3.48
N ILE A 62 -3.70 -2.27 2.87
CA ILE A 62 -2.74 -1.33 3.46
C ILE A 62 -3.40 0.05 3.53
N LYS A 63 -3.20 0.80 4.63
CA LYS A 63 -3.80 2.12 4.95
C LYS A 63 -3.63 3.22 3.86
N LYS A 64 -2.93 2.96 2.75
CA LYS A 64 -2.74 3.86 1.59
C LYS A 64 -3.38 3.35 0.28
N ILE A 65 -4.07 2.20 0.29
CA ILE A 65 -4.51 1.49 -0.92
C ILE A 65 -6.01 1.31 -0.95
N TYR A 66 -6.61 1.89 -1.97
CA TYR A 66 -8.05 1.93 -2.19
C TYR A 66 -8.53 0.71 -2.97
N SER A 67 -9.82 0.34 -2.81
CA SER A 67 -10.49 -0.68 -3.62
C SER A 67 -10.27 -0.46 -5.13
N GLY A 68 -10.20 0.79 -5.58
CA GLY A 68 -9.93 1.16 -6.97
C GLY A 68 -8.59 0.65 -7.52
N THR A 69 -7.55 0.56 -6.70
CA THR A 69 -6.23 0.07 -7.16
C THR A 69 -6.25 -1.43 -7.49
N VAL A 70 -7.03 -2.23 -6.75
CA VAL A 70 -7.21 -3.65 -7.02
C VAL A 70 -8.01 -3.84 -8.30
N VAL A 71 -9.07 -3.03 -8.50
CA VAL A 71 -9.83 -3.01 -9.76
C VAL A 71 -8.90 -2.69 -10.93
N LEU A 72 -8.02 -1.68 -10.79
CA LEU A 72 -7.03 -1.33 -11.82
C LEU A 72 -6.05 -2.49 -12.08
N LEU A 73 -5.56 -3.17 -11.05
CA LEU A 73 -4.66 -4.32 -11.22
C LEU A 73 -5.34 -5.49 -11.95
N VAL A 74 -6.56 -5.87 -11.53
CA VAL A 74 -7.32 -6.94 -12.18
C VAL A 74 -7.58 -6.59 -13.64
N LEU A 75 -7.96 -5.35 -13.90
CA LEU A 75 -8.20 -4.84 -15.25
C LEU A 75 -6.94 -4.86 -16.11
N THR A 76 -5.79 -4.39 -15.61
CA THR A 76 -4.55 -4.41 -16.38
C THR A 76 -4.00 -5.81 -16.57
N VAL A 77 -4.22 -6.73 -15.62
CA VAL A 77 -3.95 -8.17 -15.79
C VAL A 77 -4.84 -8.76 -16.87
N ALA A 78 -6.14 -8.46 -16.87
CA ALA A 78 -7.06 -8.91 -17.92
C ALA A 78 -6.63 -8.39 -19.30
N LEU A 79 -6.23 -7.11 -19.39
CA LEU A 79 -5.63 -6.55 -20.61
C LEU A 79 -4.34 -7.28 -21.00
N ALA A 80 -3.46 -7.59 -20.04
CA ALA A 80 -2.22 -8.33 -20.27
C ALA A 80 -2.47 -9.73 -20.83
N VAL A 81 -3.49 -10.43 -20.33
CA VAL A 81 -3.92 -11.75 -20.80
C VAL A 81 -4.55 -11.64 -22.19
N LEU A 82 -5.49 -10.73 -22.43
CA LEU A 82 -6.22 -10.67 -23.71
C LEU A 82 -5.40 -10.05 -24.83
N PHE A 83 -4.69 -8.97 -24.53
CA PHE A 83 -4.14 -8.02 -25.49
C PHE A 83 -2.63 -7.77 -25.31
N ARG A 84 -1.93 -8.66 -24.60
CA ARG A 84 -0.53 -8.48 -24.17
C ARG A 84 -0.36 -7.19 -23.37
N ARG A 85 0.86 -6.65 -23.31
CA ARG A 85 1.21 -5.40 -22.63
C ARG A 85 0.64 -4.14 -23.31
N SER A 86 -0.57 -4.20 -23.85
CA SER A 86 -1.27 -3.09 -24.52
C SER A 86 -1.46 -1.90 -23.58
N PHE A 87 -1.64 -2.10 -22.28
CA PHE A 87 -1.67 -1.03 -21.28
C PHE A 87 -0.43 -0.12 -21.38
N CYS A 88 0.77 -0.71 -21.43
CA CYS A 88 2.01 0.05 -21.56
C CYS A 88 2.10 0.83 -22.89
N GLY A 89 1.51 0.30 -23.98
CA GLY A 89 1.58 0.88 -25.32
C GLY A 89 0.48 1.90 -25.66
N LEU A 90 -0.67 1.82 -24.99
CA LEU A 90 -1.89 2.55 -25.33
C LEU A 90 -2.47 3.42 -24.19
N LEU A 91 -2.17 3.12 -22.93
CA LEU A 91 -2.83 3.77 -21.78
C LEU A 91 -1.85 4.36 -20.75
N CYS A 92 -0.67 3.76 -20.56
CA CYS A 92 0.26 4.15 -19.49
C CYS A 92 0.78 5.60 -19.64
N PRO A 93 0.46 6.50 -18.70
CA PRO A 93 0.90 7.91 -18.73
C PRO A 93 2.43 8.03 -18.64
N PHE A 94 3.07 7.25 -17.77
CA PHE A 94 4.53 7.25 -17.63
C PHE A 94 5.24 6.74 -18.90
N GLY A 95 4.61 5.81 -19.63
CA GLY A 95 5.08 5.38 -20.95
C GLY A 95 4.92 6.47 -22.01
N ALA A 96 3.83 7.25 -21.94
CA ALA A 96 3.61 8.41 -22.81
C ALA A 96 4.67 9.50 -22.57
N LEU A 97 4.99 9.79 -21.29
CA LEU A 97 6.04 10.73 -20.91
C LEU A 97 7.37 10.37 -21.59
N GLN A 98 7.81 9.12 -21.45
CA GLN A 98 9.05 8.65 -22.08
C GLN A 98 9.00 8.74 -23.62
N GLU A 99 7.85 8.45 -24.25
CA GLU A 99 7.69 8.57 -25.70
C GLU A 99 7.74 10.03 -26.18
N VAL A 100 7.22 10.98 -25.40
CA VAL A 100 7.32 12.43 -25.69
C VAL A 100 8.78 12.88 -25.66
N PHE A 101 9.52 12.53 -24.60
CA PHE A 101 10.94 12.87 -24.50
C PHE A 101 11.79 12.20 -25.58
N ALA A 102 11.47 10.97 -25.96
CA ALA A 102 12.14 10.28 -27.06
C ALA A 102 11.90 10.96 -28.41
N LYS A 103 10.67 11.39 -28.69
CA LYS A 103 10.35 12.15 -29.91
C LYS A 103 11.03 13.51 -29.92
N LEU A 104 11.12 14.18 -28.76
CA LEU A 104 11.83 15.45 -28.61
C LEU A 104 13.33 15.26 -28.88
N GLY A 105 13.96 14.25 -28.29
CA GLY A 105 15.37 13.94 -28.54
C GLY A 105 15.65 13.55 -29.99
N GLN A 106 14.79 12.74 -30.61
CA GLN A 106 14.91 12.40 -32.04
C GLN A 106 14.78 13.63 -32.95
N LYS A 107 13.93 14.60 -32.59
CA LYS A 107 13.77 15.86 -33.33
C LYS A 107 15.01 16.74 -33.20
N ILE A 108 15.62 16.79 -32.01
CA ILE A 108 16.80 17.61 -31.71
C ILE A 108 18.07 17.01 -32.35
N PHE A 109 18.34 15.72 -32.13
CA PHE A 109 19.53 15.05 -32.65
C PHE A 109 19.40 14.55 -34.08
N LYS A 110 18.19 14.62 -34.68
CA LYS A 110 17.86 14.11 -36.02
C LYS A 110 18.22 12.64 -36.24
N LYS A 111 18.44 11.89 -35.16
CA LYS A 111 18.85 10.50 -35.17
C LYS A 111 18.17 9.76 -34.04
N ARG A 112 17.79 8.51 -34.31
CA ARG A 112 17.36 7.55 -33.29
C ARG A 112 18.58 6.74 -32.84
N PHE A 113 18.94 6.83 -31.56
CA PHE A 113 19.95 5.95 -30.99
C PHE A 113 19.35 4.56 -30.82
N ILE A 114 20.03 3.53 -31.34
CA ILE A 114 19.57 2.14 -31.28
C ILE A 114 20.69 1.32 -30.65
N ILE A 115 20.37 0.64 -29.55
CA ILE A 115 21.31 -0.24 -28.86
C ILE A 115 21.34 -1.59 -29.59
N PRO A 116 22.52 -2.21 -29.78
CA PRO A 116 22.63 -3.55 -30.35
C PRO A 116 21.79 -4.58 -29.59
N GLN A 117 21.09 -5.45 -30.30
CA GLN A 117 20.10 -6.38 -29.74
C GLN A 117 20.63 -7.27 -28.63
N LYS A 118 21.87 -7.78 -28.74
CA LYS A 118 22.48 -8.64 -27.70
C LYS A 118 22.61 -7.91 -26.37
N ILE A 119 23.06 -6.65 -26.42
CA ILE A 119 23.25 -5.81 -25.23
C ILE A 119 21.88 -5.49 -24.64
N ASP A 120 20.98 -5.00 -25.49
CA ASP A 120 19.62 -4.63 -25.10
C ASP A 120 18.84 -5.80 -24.46
N GLN A 121 18.99 -7.04 -24.96
CA GLN A 121 18.38 -8.23 -24.36
C GLN A 121 18.92 -8.56 -22.96
N ILE A 122 20.22 -8.41 -22.74
CA ILE A 122 20.84 -8.67 -21.43
C ILE A 122 20.32 -7.64 -20.41
N PHE A 123 20.35 -6.35 -20.74
CA PHE A 123 19.88 -5.29 -19.84
C PHE A 123 18.39 -5.38 -19.54
N ARG A 124 17.57 -5.95 -20.43
CA ARG A 124 16.14 -6.20 -20.15
C ARG A 124 15.90 -7.22 -19.05
N TYR A 125 16.88 -8.03 -18.65
CA TYR A 125 16.71 -8.92 -17.49
C TYR A 125 16.69 -8.15 -16.17
N LEU A 126 17.25 -6.93 -16.13
CA LEU A 126 17.32 -6.12 -14.92
C LEU A 126 15.94 -5.82 -14.32
N LYS A 127 14.92 -5.52 -15.13
CA LYS A 127 13.55 -5.27 -14.59
C LYS A 127 12.94 -6.49 -13.91
N TYR A 128 13.38 -7.71 -14.24
CA TYR A 128 12.92 -8.92 -13.54
C TYR A 128 13.65 -9.09 -12.21
N VAL A 129 14.91 -8.68 -12.12
CA VAL A 129 15.62 -8.56 -10.83
C VAL A 129 14.91 -7.53 -9.95
N VAL A 130 14.60 -6.35 -10.49
CA VAL A 130 13.83 -5.32 -9.77
C VAL A 130 12.48 -5.87 -9.33
N LEU A 131 11.74 -6.60 -10.18
CA LEU A 131 10.48 -7.22 -9.80
C LEU A 131 10.62 -8.20 -8.62
N VAL A 132 11.63 -9.08 -8.65
CA VAL A 132 11.88 -10.04 -7.56
C VAL A 132 12.22 -9.29 -6.26
N LEU A 133 13.05 -8.26 -6.34
CA LEU A 133 13.39 -7.42 -5.19
C LEU A 133 12.16 -6.68 -4.65
N THR A 134 11.38 -6.03 -5.52
CA THR A 134 10.12 -5.37 -5.16
C THR A 134 9.21 -6.31 -4.39
N VAL A 135 8.93 -7.50 -4.93
CA VAL A 135 8.02 -8.46 -4.30
C VAL A 135 8.61 -9.02 -3.01
N GLY A 136 9.90 -9.34 -2.98
CA GLY A 136 10.57 -9.89 -1.80
C GLY A 136 10.64 -8.91 -0.63
N MET A 137 10.96 -7.64 -0.89
CA MET A 137 11.02 -6.61 0.14
C MET A 137 9.61 -6.15 0.57
N ALA A 138 8.64 -6.10 -0.36
CA ALA A 138 7.24 -5.84 0.00
C ALA A 138 6.70 -6.95 0.93
N TRP A 139 7.08 -8.21 0.71
CA TRP A 139 6.80 -9.30 1.64
C TRP A 139 7.47 -9.05 3.00
N TYR A 140 8.77 -8.73 3.01
CA TYR A 140 9.50 -8.54 4.26
C TYR A 140 8.99 -7.37 5.13
N TYR A 141 8.69 -6.22 4.53
CA TYR A 141 8.26 -5.02 5.26
C TYR A 141 6.75 -4.87 5.42
N GLY A 142 5.94 -5.58 4.62
CA GLY A 142 4.48 -5.44 4.64
C GLY A 142 3.98 -4.04 4.25
N SER A 143 4.79 -3.25 3.54
CA SER A 143 4.51 -1.85 3.19
C SER A 143 4.91 -1.53 1.74
N LEU A 144 4.51 -0.35 1.24
CA LEU A 144 4.92 0.17 -0.08
C LEU A 144 6.37 0.70 -0.04
N TRP A 145 7.33 -0.17 0.25
CA TRP A 145 8.73 0.19 0.44
C TRP A 145 9.38 0.86 -0.80
N MET A 146 8.84 0.62 -2.00
CA MET A 146 9.37 1.18 -3.24
C MET A 146 8.88 2.62 -3.50
N ALA A 147 7.91 3.12 -2.74
CA ALA A 147 7.35 4.45 -2.91
C ALA A 147 8.40 5.58 -3.01
N PRO A 148 9.44 5.65 -2.14
CA PRO A 148 10.49 6.66 -2.27
C PRO A 148 11.43 6.46 -3.48
N TYR A 149 11.45 5.26 -4.06
CA TYR A 149 12.30 4.89 -5.20
C TYR A 149 11.55 4.92 -6.55
N ASP A 150 10.24 5.09 -6.57
CA ASP A 150 9.44 5.07 -7.80
C ASP A 150 9.58 6.40 -8.56
N PRO A 151 10.15 6.41 -9.79
CA PRO A 151 10.26 7.63 -10.57
C PRO A 151 8.89 8.19 -10.99
N TYR A 152 7.83 7.36 -11.01
CA TYR A 152 6.49 7.85 -11.29
C TYR A 152 5.90 8.60 -10.10
N ALA A 153 6.18 8.16 -8.87
CA ALA A 153 5.89 8.92 -7.66
C ALA A 153 6.69 10.21 -7.61
N ALA A 154 8.00 10.17 -7.90
CA ALA A 154 8.80 11.38 -8.00
C ALA A 154 8.24 12.37 -9.05
N PHE A 155 7.76 11.88 -10.19
CA PHE A 155 7.12 12.72 -11.20
C PHE A 155 5.87 13.41 -10.66
N SER A 156 5.04 12.71 -9.89
CA SER A 156 3.83 13.28 -9.29
C SER A 156 4.11 14.24 -8.14
N HIS A 157 5.35 14.36 -7.65
CA HIS A 157 5.78 15.26 -6.57
C HIS A 157 6.73 16.38 -7.05
N ILE A 158 6.87 16.55 -8.37
CA ILE A 158 7.86 17.46 -8.97
C ILE A 158 7.64 18.96 -8.63
N SER A 159 6.42 19.39 -8.31
CA SER A 159 6.14 20.78 -7.91
C SER A 159 6.45 21.07 -6.45
N VAL A 160 6.75 20.05 -5.65
CA VAL A 160 7.03 20.14 -4.20
C VAL A 160 8.30 19.38 -3.82
N ILE A 161 9.32 19.42 -4.69
CA ILE A 161 10.58 18.66 -4.50
C ILE A 161 11.23 18.94 -3.15
N SER A 162 11.36 20.22 -2.77
CA SER A 162 12.06 20.61 -1.53
C SER A 162 11.37 20.05 -0.29
N SER A 163 10.06 20.28 -0.16
CA SER A 163 9.30 19.76 0.99
C SER A 163 9.22 18.24 0.99
N SER A 164 9.17 17.59 -0.18
CA SER A 164 9.13 16.12 -0.24
C SER A 164 10.43 15.48 0.24
N ILE A 165 11.58 16.12 -0.01
CA ILE A 165 12.89 15.63 0.45
C ILE A 165 13.11 15.92 1.95
N GLU A 166 12.54 17.02 2.45
CA GLU A 166 12.55 17.33 3.88
C GLU A 166 11.69 16.34 4.69
N GLU A 167 10.53 15.94 4.15
CA GLU A 167 9.64 14.95 4.76
C GLU A 167 10.27 13.54 4.76
N ASP A 168 10.75 13.08 3.60
CA ASP A 168 11.43 11.79 3.46
C ASP A 168 12.70 11.93 2.60
N PRO A 169 13.89 11.93 3.23
CA PRO A 169 15.17 12.03 2.52
C PRO A 169 15.39 10.94 1.46
N LEU A 170 14.74 9.77 1.58
CA LEU A 170 14.88 8.68 0.61
C LEU A 170 14.22 8.99 -0.73
N VAL A 171 13.25 9.92 -0.78
CA VAL A 171 12.56 10.33 -2.01
C VAL A 171 13.53 10.92 -3.05
N ILE A 172 14.71 11.40 -2.61
CA ILE A 172 15.77 11.85 -3.52
C ILE A 172 16.18 10.78 -4.54
N PHE A 173 16.14 9.50 -4.15
CA PHE A 173 16.46 8.39 -5.05
C PHE A 173 15.44 8.26 -6.18
N GLY A 174 14.15 8.44 -5.89
CA GLY A 174 13.08 8.51 -6.88
C GLY A 174 13.30 9.65 -7.88
N PHE A 175 13.69 10.84 -7.42
CA PHE A 175 14.00 11.98 -8.29
C PHE A 175 15.24 11.74 -9.17
N ILE A 176 16.30 11.15 -8.61
CA ILE A 176 17.49 10.76 -9.37
C ILE A 176 17.09 9.75 -10.46
N LEU A 177 16.28 8.75 -10.12
CA LEU A 177 15.84 7.74 -11.07
C LEU A 177 14.91 8.32 -12.14
N LEU A 178 14.07 9.29 -11.79
CA LEU A 178 13.25 10.05 -12.74
C LEU A 178 14.15 10.83 -13.72
N PHE A 179 15.14 11.54 -13.21
CA PHE A 179 16.09 12.28 -14.04
C PHE A 179 16.82 11.34 -15.02
N ILE A 180 17.36 10.23 -14.53
CA ILE A 180 17.98 9.18 -15.35
C ILE A 180 17.00 8.64 -16.38
N THR A 181 15.74 8.43 -15.99
CA THR A 181 14.69 7.92 -16.89
C THR A 181 14.38 8.89 -18.01
N VAL A 182 14.21 10.17 -17.70
CA VAL A 182 13.90 11.23 -18.67
C VAL A 182 15.11 11.46 -19.60
N ALA A 183 16.30 11.61 -19.02
CA ALA A 183 17.55 11.76 -19.78
C ALA A 183 17.80 10.53 -20.68
N GLY A 184 17.63 9.33 -20.14
CA GLY A 184 17.76 8.08 -20.89
C GLY A 184 16.72 7.97 -22.02
N SER A 185 15.47 8.37 -21.75
CA SER A 185 14.39 8.36 -22.76
C SER A 185 14.62 9.37 -23.88
N PHE A 186 15.35 10.45 -23.62
CA PHE A 186 15.76 11.42 -24.63
C PHE A 186 16.65 10.78 -25.71
N PHE A 187 17.49 9.81 -25.35
CA PHE A 187 18.34 9.08 -26.28
C PHE A 187 17.71 7.78 -26.78
N TYR A 188 17.06 7.03 -25.88
CA TYR A 188 16.52 5.71 -26.13
C TYR A 188 15.09 5.57 -25.62
N ASP A 189 14.15 5.55 -26.57
CA ASP A 189 12.71 5.48 -26.32
C ASP A 189 12.35 4.42 -25.27
N ARG A 190 11.52 4.77 -24.27
CA ARG A 190 11.03 3.87 -23.22
C ARG A 190 12.15 3.20 -22.41
N PHE A 191 13.21 3.93 -22.08
CA PHE A 191 14.38 3.44 -21.33
C PHE A 191 14.00 2.71 -20.03
N PHE A 192 13.22 3.35 -19.15
CA PHE A 192 12.84 2.76 -17.87
C PHE A 192 11.91 1.55 -18.05
N CYS A 193 10.95 1.65 -18.99
CA CYS A 193 10.02 0.56 -19.30
C CYS A 193 10.70 -0.71 -19.83
N LYS A 194 11.90 -0.60 -20.41
CA LYS A 194 12.70 -1.73 -20.91
C LYS A 194 13.56 -2.36 -19.82
N TYR A 195 14.16 -1.55 -18.95
CA TYR A 195 15.26 -2.01 -18.10
C TYR A 195 14.95 -2.03 -16.61
N LEU A 196 14.02 -1.22 -16.12
CA LEU A 196 13.86 -1.00 -14.67
C LEU A 196 12.43 -1.18 -14.17
N CYS A 197 11.42 -1.03 -15.03
CA CYS A 197 10.01 -1.06 -14.60
C CYS A 197 9.55 -2.45 -14.12
N PRO A 198 9.29 -2.64 -12.81
CA PRO A 198 8.83 -3.93 -12.26
C PRO A 198 7.43 -4.30 -12.76
N ALA A 199 6.49 -3.35 -12.82
CA ALA A 199 5.16 -3.58 -13.42
C ALA A 199 5.28 -4.05 -14.88
N GLY A 200 6.23 -3.48 -15.64
CA GLY A 200 6.52 -3.88 -17.00
C GLY A 200 7.04 -5.31 -17.10
N ALA A 201 7.82 -5.78 -16.13
CA ALA A 201 8.29 -7.16 -16.03
C ALA A 201 7.13 -8.11 -15.69
N PHE A 202 6.30 -7.75 -14.70
CA PHE A 202 5.12 -8.52 -14.32
C PHE A 202 4.16 -8.74 -15.50
N TYR A 203 3.78 -7.67 -16.20
CA TYR A 203 2.92 -7.80 -17.39
C TYR A 203 3.61 -8.53 -18.54
N ALA A 204 4.95 -8.53 -18.63
CA ALA A 204 5.67 -9.32 -19.63
C ALA A 204 5.55 -10.82 -19.38
N ILE A 205 5.59 -11.27 -18.13
CA ILE A 205 5.37 -12.67 -17.76
C ILE A 205 3.96 -13.10 -18.20
N ILE A 206 2.95 -12.31 -17.83
CA ILE A 206 1.53 -12.60 -18.15
C ILE A 206 1.27 -12.54 -19.66
N ALA A 207 1.86 -11.58 -20.38
CA ALA A 207 1.62 -11.42 -21.82
C ALA A 207 2.12 -12.58 -22.70
N LYS A 208 2.89 -13.54 -22.15
CA LYS A 208 3.32 -14.74 -22.88
C LYS A 208 2.11 -15.58 -23.32
N ILE A 209 1.15 -15.79 -22.43
CA ILE A 209 -0.06 -16.61 -22.69
C ILE A 209 -1.10 -15.91 -23.57
N SER A 210 -0.92 -14.61 -23.84
CA SER A 210 -1.92 -13.85 -24.58
C SER A 210 -2.13 -14.35 -26.02
N PRO A 211 -3.40 -14.47 -26.48
CA PRO A 211 -3.72 -14.91 -27.83
C PRO A 211 -3.45 -13.82 -28.89
N THR A 212 -3.20 -12.58 -28.47
CA THR A 212 -2.92 -11.48 -29.39
C THR A 212 -1.44 -11.45 -29.78
N LYS A 213 -1.14 -11.59 -31.07
CA LYS A 213 0.23 -11.56 -31.62
C LYS A 213 0.27 -10.68 -32.88
N ILE A 214 1.45 -10.17 -33.19
CA ILE A 214 1.73 -9.56 -34.51
C ILE A 214 2.34 -10.65 -35.38
N GLU A 215 1.81 -10.82 -36.58
CA GLU A 215 2.24 -11.82 -37.55
C GLU A 215 2.63 -11.16 -38.86
N ARG A 216 3.76 -11.60 -39.40
CA ARG A 216 4.35 -11.17 -40.66
C ARG A 216 4.07 -12.23 -41.71
N ASN A 217 3.60 -11.77 -42.87
CA ASN A 217 3.47 -12.63 -44.04
C ASN A 217 4.74 -12.49 -44.89
N ASP A 218 5.57 -13.53 -44.90
CA ASP A 218 6.86 -13.54 -45.60
C ASP A 218 6.69 -13.32 -47.12
N SER A 219 5.68 -13.94 -47.73
CA SER A 219 5.39 -13.79 -49.17
C SER A 219 5.05 -12.35 -49.61
N LEU A 220 4.56 -11.52 -48.69
CA LEU A 220 4.26 -10.11 -48.96
C LEU A 220 5.35 -9.16 -48.45
N CYS A 221 6.28 -9.66 -47.63
CA CYS A 221 7.28 -8.84 -46.99
C CYS A 221 8.41 -8.46 -47.96
N ILE A 222 8.69 -7.17 -48.09
CA ILE A 222 9.79 -6.65 -48.91
C ILE A 222 11.08 -6.41 -48.11
N HIS A 223 11.19 -6.96 -46.89
CA HIS A 223 12.36 -6.86 -46.01
C HIS A 223 12.94 -5.44 -45.82
N CYS A 224 12.08 -4.40 -45.86
CA CYS A 224 12.51 -3.00 -45.81
C CYS A 224 12.92 -2.49 -44.40
N LYS A 225 12.74 -3.31 -43.35
CA LYS A 225 13.06 -3.01 -41.93
C LYS A 225 12.43 -1.72 -41.36
N LYS A 226 11.36 -1.20 -41.99
CA LYS A 226 10.61 -0.06 -41.46
C LYS A 226 9.89 -0.41 -40.14
N CYS A 227 9.41 -1.64 -40.00
CA CYS A 227 8.81 -2.15 -38.76
C CYS A 227 9.79 -2.08 -37.58
N ASP A 228 11.03 -2.56 -37.75
CA ASP A 228 12.08 -2.49 -36.71
C ASP A 228 12.36 -1.04 -36.30
N LYS A 229 12.55 -0.16 -37.29
CA LYS A 229 12.82 1.27 -37.08
C LYS A 229 11.66 2.01 -36.42
N SER A 230 10.43 1.50 -36.53
CA SER A 230 9.24 2.08 -35.90
C SER A 230 8.96 1.53 -34.50
N CYS A 231 9.52 0.36 -34.14
CA CYS A 231 9.23 -0.30 -32.88
C CYS A 231 9.83 0.49 -31.71
N PRO A 232 9.04 1.07 -30.78
CA PRO A 232 9.56 1.91 -29.70
C PRO A 232 10.43 1.11 -28.72
N VAL A 233 10.12 -0.18 -28.60
CA VAL A 233 10.84 -1.14 -27.75
C VAL A 233 11.91 -1.93 -28.50
N ASN A 234 12.38 -1.46 -29.67
CA ASN A 234 13.55 -2.01 -30.39
C ASN A 234 13.52 -3.55 -30.55
N ILE A 235 12.41 -4.09 -31.06
CA ILE A 235 12.30 -5.52 -31.42
C ILE A 235 12.66 -5.67 -32.90
N GLU A 236 13.42 -6.70 -33.26
CA GLU A 236 13.63 -7.11 -34.66
C GLU A 236 12.37 -7.82 -35.17
N ILE A 237 11.44 -7.06 -35.72
CA ILE A 237 10.14 -7.55 -36.20
C ILE A 237 10.28 -8.25 -37.55
N GLU A 238 11.16 -7.74 -38.41
CA GLU A 238 11.35 -8.26 -39.76
C GLU A 238 11.86 -9.71 -39.80
N LYS A 239 12.67 -10.12 -38.82
CA LYS A 239 13.25 -11.47 -38.74
C LYS A 239 12.28 -12.55 -38.25
N GLU A 240 11.20 -12.13 -37.60
CA GLU A 240 10.27 -13.03 -36.92
C GLU A 240 8.97 -13.12 -37.73
N GLU A 241 8.51 -14.33 -38.03
CA GLU A 241 7.17 -14.52 -38.63
C GLU A 241 6.06 -14.20 -37.63
N ARG A 242 6.29 -14.52 -36.35
CA ARG A 242 5.34 -14.31 -35.28
C ARG A 242 6.04 -13.73 -34.08
N ILE A 243 5.62 -12.54 -33.67
CA ILE A 243 6.25 -11.82 -32.55
C ILE A 243 5.83 -12.49 -31.23
N THR A 244 6.62 -13.45 -30.74
CA THR A 244 6.35 -14.20 -29.50
C THR A 244 6.95 -13.56 -28.26
N THR A 245 7.95 -12.67 -28.42
CA THR A 245 8.61 -11.97 -27.31
C THR A 245 7.63 -11.25 -26.38
N ALA A 246 7.89 -11.36 -25.08
CA ALA A 246 7.15 -10.71 -24.00
C ALA A 246 7.39 -9.18 -23.94
N GLU A 247 8.36 -8.69 -24.72
CA GLU A 247 8.72 -7.28 -24.79
C GLU A 247 7.75 -6.45 -25.61
N CYS A 248 6.94 -7.08 -26.47
CA CYS A 248 5.99 -6.39 -27.33
C CYS A 248 4.89 -5.73 -26.48
N ILE A 249 4.84 -4.40 -26.52
CA ILE A 249 3.81 -3.57 -25.85
C ILE A 249 2.53 -3.40 -26.67
N ASN A 250 2.39 -4.14 -27.77
CA ASN A 250 1.21 -4.16 -28.64
C ASN A 250 0.69 -2.75 -29.03
N CYS A 251 1.61 -1.81 -29.31
CA CYS A 251 1.32 -0.43 -29.70
C CYS A 251 0.93 -0.27 -31.19
N ASN A 252 1.16 -1.31 -32.00
CA ASN A 252 0.84 -1.38 -33.43
C ASN A 252 1.57 -0.38 -34.36
N ASP A 253 2.54 0.38 -33.86
CA ASP A 253 3.33 1.33 -34.68
C ASP A 253 4.02 0.63 -35.87
N CYS A 254 4.46 -0.62 -35.69
CA CYS A 254 5.07 -1.42 -36.77
C CYS A 254 4.11 -1.80 -37.88
N VAL A 255 2.87 -2.15 -37.55
CA VAL A 255 1.81 -2.45 -38.53
C VAL A 255 1.46 -1.17 -39.30
N LEU A 256 1.34 -0.04 -38.59
CA LEU A 256 1.02 1.25 -39.19
C LEU A 256 2.17 1.82 -40.05
N ALA A 257 3.42 1.46 -39.77
CA ALA A 257 4.59 1.87 -40.54
C ALA A 257 4.87 0.97 -41.76
N CYS A 258 4.24 -0.21 -41.84
CA CYS A 258 4.46 -1.15 -42.92
C CYS A 258 3.94 -0.56 -44.25
N PRO A 259 4.79 -0.48 -45.30
CA PRO A 259 4.37 0.08 -46.59
C PRO A 259 3.52 -0.91 -47.42
N VAL A 260 3.60 -2.21 -47.13
CA VAL A 260 2.87 -3.26 -47.86
C VAL A 260 1.66 -3.70 -47.05
N LYS A 261 0.47 -3.56 -47.63
CA LYS A 261 -0.79 -3.97 -46.98
C LYS A 261 -0.82 -5.49 -46.79
N GLY A 262 -1.23 -5.95 -45.60
CA GLY A 262 -1.31 -7.38 -45.27
C GLY A 262 0.04 -8.07 -44.97
N ALA A 263 1.18 -7.39 -45.18
CA ALA A 263 2.48 -7.98 -44.88
C ALA A 263 2.76 -8.07 -43.37
N LEU A 264 2.11 -7.24 -42.56
CA LEU A 264 2.21 -7.27 -41.11
C LEU A 264 0.84 -6.96 -40.51
N GLU A 265 0.32 -7.84 -39.66
CA GLU A 265 -1.03 -7.75 -39.12
C GLU A 265 -1.07 -8.08 -37.63
N VAL A 266 -2.04 -7.50 -36.91
CA VAL A 266 -2.37 -7.91 -35.55
C VAL A 266 -3.40 -9.02 -35.63
N LYS A 267 -3.12 -10.16 -35.00
CA LYS A 267 -4.07 -11.27 -34.88
C LYS A 267 -4.44 -11.52 -33.43
N VAL A 268 -5.74 -11.54 -33.15
CA VAL A 268 -6.29 -11.97 -31.87
C VAL A 268 -6.78 -13.41 -32.04
N ALA A 269 -6.06 -14.35 -31.45
CA ALA A 269 -6.19 -15.78 -31.72
C ALA A 269 -6.00 -16.11 -33.21
N ARG A 270 -7.09 -16.20 -33.99
CA ARG A 270 -7.08 -16.49 -35.44
C ARG A 270 -7.63 -15.34 -36.30
N LYS A 271 -8.20 -14.31 -35.69
CA LYS A 271 -8.85 -13.20 -36.42
C LYS A 271 -7.90 -12.03 -36.56
N THR A 272 -7.83 -11.45 -37.76
CA THR A 272 -7.10 -10.22 -38.03
C THR A 272 -7.89 -9.03 -37.48
N VAL A 273 -7.20 -8.15 -36.76
CA VAL A 273 -7.81 -6.98 -36.11
C VAL A 273 -7.06 -5.74 -36.56
N HIS A 274 -7.81 -4.74 -37.02
CA HIS A 274 -7.21 -3.47 -37.43
C HIS A 274 -6.70 -2.68 -36.20
N PRO A 275 -5.56 -1.97 -36.28
CA PRO A 275 -5.02 -1.18 -35.16
C PRO A 275 -6.02 -0.22 -34.48
N ILE A 276 -6.92 0.42 -35.24
CA ILE A 276 -7.96 1.29 -34.65
C ILE A 276 -8.94 0.52 -33.75
N VAL A 277 -9.34 -0.68 -34.18
CA VAL A 277 -10.23 -1.55 -33.40
C VAL A 277 -9.51 -1.99 -32.13
N MET A 278 -8.21 -2.26 -32.23
CA MET A 278 -7.39 -2.57 -31.06
C MET A 278 -7.38 -1.42 -30.03
N VAL A 279 -7.22 -0.17 -30.48
CA VAL A 279 -7.28 1.02 -29.61
C VAL A 279 -8.66 1.12 -28.96
N ILE A 280 -9.74 1.04 -29.74
CA ILE A 280 -11.12 1.12 -29.24
C ILE A 280 -11.41 0.02 -28.22
N LEU A 281 -11.01 -1.23 -28.49
CA LEU A 281 -11.23 -2.35 -27.58
C LEU A 281 -10.47 -2.17 -26.26
N VAL A 282 -9.20 -1.79 -26.30
CA VAL A 282 -8.38 -1.63 -25.09
C VAL A 282 -8.84 -0.43 -24.27
N VAL A 283 -9.09 0.71 -24.91
CA VAL A 283 -9.57 1.93 -24.24
C VAL A 283 -10.99 1.72 -23.72
N GLY A 284 -11.88 1.15 -24.52
CA GLY A 284 -13.26 0.86 -24.14
C GLY A 284 -13.35 -0.16 -23.01
N LEU A 285 -12.53 -1.22 -23.02
CA LEU A 285 -12.47 -2.16 -21.92
C LEU A 285 -11.92 -1.50 -20.64
N PHE A 286 -10.88 -0.66 -20.77
CA PHE A 286 -10.28 0.01 -19.61
C PHE A 286 -11.23 1.02 -18.97
N PHE A 287 -11.68 2.03 -19.71
CA PHE A 287 -12.58 3.06 -19.16
C PHE A 287 -14.01 2.57 -18.95
N GLY A 288 -14.47 1.61 -19.76
CA GLY A 288 -15.80 1.02 -19.58
C GLY A 288 -15.90 0.22 -18.28
N THR A 289 -14.88 -0.56 -17.93
CA THR A 289 -14.87 -1.28 -16.64
C THR A 289 -14.73 -0.33 -15.46
N ILE A 290 -13.91 0.72 -15.56
CA ILE A 290 -13.84 1.78 -14.53
C ILE A 290 -15.21 2.45 -14.37
N GLY A 291 -15.89 2.79 -15.47
CA GLY A 291 -17.23 3.38 -15.44
C GLY A 291 -18.27 2.46 -14.78
N ILE A 292 -18.24 1.16 -15.07
CA ILE A 292 -19.12 0.17 -14.40
C ILE A 292 -18.78 0.06 -12.91
N ALA A 293 -17.50 0.06 -12.56
CA ALA A 293 -17.05 -0.05 -11.18
C ALA A 293 -17.44 1.22 -10.37
N GLN A 294 -17.44 2.40 -11.00
CA GLN A 294 -17.97 3.63 -10.42
C GLN A 294 -19.50 3.57 -10.21
N LEU A 295 -20.25 3.01 -11.17
CA LEU A 295 -21.71 2.86 -11.07
C LEU A 295 -22.14 1.84 -10.00
N THR A 296 -21.25 0.94 -9.60
CA THR A 296 -21.51 -0.08 -8.59
C THR A 296 -20.89 0.26 -7.22
N ASP A 297 -20.42 1.50 -7.05
CA ASP A 297 -19.73 2.01 -5.85
C ASP A 297 -18.48 1.19 -5.42
N ASN A 298 -17.99 0.32 -6.30
CA ASN A 298 -16.84 -0.55 -6.07
C ASN A 298 -15.51 0.10 -6.49
N PHE A 299 -15.53 1.32 -7.02
CA PHE A 299 -14.34 2.05 -7.46
C PHE A 299 -14.17 3.36 -6.71
N GLN A 300 -13.32 3.32 -5.68
CA GLN A 300 -12.94 4.50 -4.91
C GLN A 300 -11.46 4.78 -5.14
N ILE A 301 -11.13 6.03 -5.47
CA ILE A 301 -9.76 6.54 -5.70
C ILE A 301 -9.33 7.56 -4.64
N LEU A 302 -10.27 7.94 -3.79
CA LEU A 302 -10.10 8.78 -2.62
C LEU A 302 -10.36 7.92 -1.37
N PRO A 303 -9.83 8.30 -0.20
CA PRO A 303 -10.21 7.64 1.05
C PRO A 303 -11.71 7.72 1.25
N LEU A 304 -12.28 6.67 1.82
CA LEU A 304 -13.66 6.69 2.30
C LEU A 304 -13.83 7.93 3.16
N ALA A 305 -14.72 8.83 2.75
CA ALA A 305 -15.11 9.94 3.60
C ALA A 305 -15.69 9.34 4.88
N VAL A 306 -15.16 9.76 6.03
CA VAL A 306 -15.74 9.40 7.32
C VAL A 306 -17.24 9.75 7.27
N ALA A 307 -18.11 8.79 7.58
CA ALA A 307 -19.54 9.01 7.49
C ALA A 307 -19.94 10.21 8.37
N GLN A 308 -20.88 11.05 7.92
CA GLN A 308 -21.32 12.22 8.69
C GLN A 308 -21.78 11.79 10.09
N GLY A 309 -21.01 12.15 11.12
CA GLY A 309 -21.28 11.82 12.52
C GLY A 309 -20.44 10.69 13.13
N GLU A 310 -19.60 10.02 12.35
CA GLU A 310 -18.60 9.08 12.85
C GLU A 310 -17.32 9.85 13.24
N VAL A 311 -16.87 9.69 14.47
CA VAL A 311 -15.68 10.36 14.99
C VAL A 311 -14.48 9.43 14.89
N ILE A 312 -13.44 9.86 14.18
CA ILE A 312 -12.17 9.14 14.14
C ILE A 312 -11.29 9.57 15.31
N PRO A 313 -10.45 8.69 15.87
CA PRO A 313 -9.48 9.11 16.87
C PRO A 313 -8.47 10.09 16.29
N ILE A 314 -7.92 10.98 17.13
CA ILE A 314 -6.99 12.05 16.71
C ILE A 314 -5.77 11.51 15.95
N TYR A 315 -5.34 10.29 16.27
CA TYR A 315 -4.22 9.63 15.61
C TYR A 315 -4.56 9.05 14.22
N GLU A 316 -5.81 9.05 13.78
CA GLU A 316 -6.18 8.67 12.41
C GLU A 316 -6.23 9.88 11.46
N VAL A 317 -6.18 11.09 12.01
CA VAL A 317 -6.09 12.33 11.25
C VAL A 317 -4.86 12.32 10.35
N LYS A 318 -5.06 12.66 9.07
CA LYS A 318 -4.03 12.63 8.05
C LYS A 318 -3.37 14.01 7.92
N GLY A 319 -2.08 14.02 7.54
CA GLY A 319 -1.28 15.24 7.44
C GLY A 319 -1.82 16.30 6.47
N TYR A 320 -2.68 15.92 5.51
CA TYR A 320 -3.31 16.84 4.57
C TYR A 320 -4.60 17.49 5.10
N ASN A 321 -5.15 17.03 6.22
CA ASN A 321 -6.31 17.68 6.86
C ASN A 321 -5.87 19.02 7.45
N THR A 322 -6.75 20.02 7.43
CA THR A 322 -6.53 21.24 8.23
C THR A 322 -6.82 20.98 9.71
N ILE A 323 -6.30 21.84 10.59
CA ILE A 323 -6.59 21.73 12.03
C ILE A 323 -8.10 21.90 12.29
N GLU A 324 -8.78 22.74 11.52
CA GLU A 324 -10.24 22.90 11.55
C GLU A 324 -11.00 21.69 10.95
N GLU A 325 -10.46 21.02 9.93
CA GLU A 325 -11.05 19.77 9.43
C GLU A 325 -10.92 18.65 10.48
N ALA A 326 -9.82 18.61 11.26
CA ALA A 326 -9.63 17.61 12.31
C ALA A 326 -10.62 17.72 13.47
N THR A 327 -11.04 18.93 13.87
CA THR A 327 -12.09 19.09 14.91
C THR A 327 -13.40 18.48 14.44
N THR A 328 -13.72 18.64 13.15
CA THR A 328 -14.93 18.08 12.53
C THR A 328 -14.86 16.56 12.43
N LEU A 329 -13.69 16.00 12.10
CA LEU A 329 -13.48 14.56 11.94
C LEU A 329 -13.39 13.80 13.26
N THR A 330 -12.86 14.43 14.32
CA THR A 330 -12.61 13.77 15.61
C THR A 330 -13.67 14.08 16.65
N GLY A 331 -14.52 15.08 16.40
CA GLY A 331 -15.47 15.60 17.39
C GLY A 331 -14.81 16.39 18.53
N LEU A 332 -13.49 16.57 18.49
CA LEU A 332 -12.74 17.35 19.48
C LEU A 332 -12.87 18.85 19.21
N THR A 333 -12.81 19.64 20.28
CA THR A 333 -12.72 21.10 20.19
C THR A 333 -11.36 21.53 19.62
N LEU A 334 -11.29 22.75 19.08
CA LEU A 334 -10.04 23.30 18.55
C LEU A 334 -8.93 23.31 19.63
N GLU A 335 -9.26 23.61 20.88
CA GLU A 335 -8.29 23.60 21.97
C GLU A 335 -7.76 22.19 22.28
N GLU A 336 -8.63 21.18 22.27
CA GLU A 336 -8.25 19.78 22.48
C GLU A 336 -7.34 19.26 21.37
N VAL A 337 -7.61 19.62 20.10
CA VAL A 337 -6.73 19.26 18.98
C VAL A 337 -5.35 19.90 19.13
N TYR A 338 -5.29 21.19 19.50
CA TYR A 338 -4.00 21.86 19.74
C TYR A 338 -3.24 21.24 20.92
N GLN A 339 -3.94 20.82 21.98
CA GLN A 339 -3.31 20.19 23.13
C GLN A 339 -2.82 18.77 22.83
N GLN A 340 -3.68 17.92 22.28
CA GLN A 340 -3.37 16.51 22.03
C GLN A 340 -2.26 16.34 20.99
N LEU A 341 -2.18 17.24 20.00
CA LEU A 341 -1.12 17.24 19.00
C LEU A 341 0.01 18.23 19.31
N ALA A 342 0.04 18.82 20.52
CA ALA A 342 1.06 19.78 20.96
C ALA A 342 1.34 20.93 19.96
N ILE A 343 0.30 21.44 19.29
CA ILE A 343 0.43 22.47 18.26
C ILE A 343 0.57 23.86 18.91
N PRO A 344 1.57 24.66 18.53
CA PRO A 344 1.69 26.03 19.02
C PRO A 344 0.49 26.89 18.63
N LYS A 345 -0.03 27.70 19.57
CA LYS A 345 -1.16 28.61 19.33
C LYS A 345 -0.91 29.68 18.25
N SER A 346 0.35 29.86 17.83
CA SER A 346 0.74 30.75 16.74
C SER A 346 0.34 30.24 15.36
N VAL A 347 0.01 28.96 15.22
CA VAL A 347 -0.35 28.32 13.95
C VAL A 347 -1.83 28.59 13.62
N PRO A 348 -2.16 29.14 12.43
CA PRO A 348 -3.55 29.35 12.00
C PRO A 348 -4.33 28.04 11.86
N LYS A 349 -5.61 28.02 12.21
CA LYS A 349 -6.47 26.82 12.19
C LYS A 349 -6.72 26.25 10.79
N GLU A 350 -6.56 27.07 9.76
CA GLU A 350 -6.70 26.69 8.35
C GLU A 350 -5.45 25.98 7.81
N THR A 351 -4.37 25.91 8.60
CA THR A 351 -3.12 25.27 8.21
C THR A 351 -3.28 23.76 8.15
N GLN A 352 -2.74 23.12 7.11
CA GLN A 352 -2.63 21.67 7.04
C GLN A 352 -1.55 21.16 8.01
N PHE A 353 -1.77 20.02 8.65
CA PHE A 353 -0.80 19.49 9.62
C PHE A 353 0.62 19.31 9.05
N LYS A 354 0.73 18.84 7.80
CA LYS A 354 2.02 18.69 7.10
C LYS A 354 2.73 20.01 6.83
N GLN A 355 2.01 21.14 6.86
CA GLN A 355 2.55 22.48 6.61
C GLN A 355 2.90 23.22 7.90
N ILE A 356 2.64 22.64 9.08
CA ILE A 356 2.96 23.28 10.36
C ILE A 356 4.47 23.45 10.52
N SER A 357 5.28 22.50 10.03
CA SER A 357 6.74 22.57 10.03
C SER A 357 7.29 23.79 9.27
N ALA A 358 6.56 24.29 8.26
CA ALA A 358 6.96 25.50 7.54
C ALA A 358 6.81 26.78 8.38
N LEU A 359 5.94 26.77 9.40
CA LEU A 359 5.71 27.88 10.33
C LEU A 359 6.49 27.69 11.64
N VAL A 360 6.66 26.44 12.07
CA VAL A 360 7.37 26.05 13.29
C VAL A 360 8.30 24.88 12.94
N PRO A 361 9.57 25.15 12.58
CA PRO A 361 10.50 24.11 12.12
C PRO A 361 10.77 22.98 13.12
N GLU A 362 10.58 23.24 14.42
CA GLU A 362 10.77 22.23 15.48
C GLU A 362 9.56 21.28 15.64
N TYR A 363 8.45 21.55 14.95
CA TYR A 363 7.23 20.76 15.07
C TYR A 363 7.18 19.61 14.03
N SER A 364 7.03 18.37 14.50
CA SER A 364 6.78 17.19 13.66
C SER A 364 5.38 16.64 13.91
N PHE A 365 4.56 16.61 12.86
CA PHE A 365 3.20 16.07 12.94
C PHE A 365 3.18 14.57 13.20
N ASP A 366 4.09 13.81 12.58
CA ASP A 366 4.13 12.35 12.76
C ASP A 366 4.52 11.97 14.20
N GLN A 367 5.44 12.72 14.82
CA GLN A 367 5.77 12.55 16.24
C GLN A 367 4.59 12.95 17.14
N ALA A 368 3.93 14.08 16.86
CA ALA A 368 2.75 14.51 17.62
C ALA A 368 1.62 13.47 17.55
N LYS A 369 1.40 12.88 16.37
CA LYS A 369 0.42 11.82 16.13
C LYS A 369 0.79 10.52 16.85
N ALA A 370 2.07 10.17 16.88
CA ALA A 370 2.57 9.02 17.64
C ALA A 370 2.34 9.18 19.14
N ASN A 371 2.62 10.38 19.66
CA ASN A 371 2.40 10.72 21.07
C ASN A 371 0.90 10.74 21.44
N ALA A 372 0.02 11.02 20.47
CA ALA A 372 -1.43 11.02 20.66
C ALA A 372 -2.09 9.61 20.52
N GLY A 373 -1.29 8.54 20.57
CA GLY A 373 -1.77 7.15 20.51
C GLY A 373 -1.71 6.50 19.12
N GLY A 374 -1.11 7.16 18.13
CA GLY A 374 -0.95 6.64 16.78
C GLY A 374 0.25 5.73 16.60
N SER A 375 0.04 4.43 16.48
CA SER A 375 1.09 3.55 15.93
C SER A 375 1.19 3.74 14.40
N GLU A 376 1.95 4.74 13.98
CA GLU A 376 2.65 4.76 12.69
C GLU A 376 4.09 5.21 12.99
N ALA A 377 4.91 4.28 13.51
CA ALA A 377 6.34 4.49 13.61
C ALA A 377 6.99 4.11 12.26
N GLU A 378 7.18 5.10 11.40
CA GLU A 378 8.46 5.18 10.68
C GLU A 378 9.51 5.52 11.76
N GLY A 379 10.51 4.65 11.89
CA GLY A 379 11.19 4.42 13.16
C GLY A 379 11.99 5.58 13.73
N ALA A 380 11.90 5.76 15.06
CA ALA A 380 13.03 5.73 16.01
C ALA A 380 12.58 6.15 17.42
N ALA A 381 13.21 5.51 18.42
CA ALA A 381 13.28 5.85 19.85
C ALA A 381 12.03 5.63 20.72
N SER A 382 12.02 4.48 21.38
CA SER A 382 11.12 4.07 22.47
C SER A 382 11.54 4.64 23.83
N THR A 383 10.59 5.16 24.62
CA THR A 383 10.59 5.12 26.10
C THR A 383 9.20 5.53 26.67
N PRO A 384 8.85 5.19 27.92
CA PRO A 384 8.53 3.88 28.47
C PRO A 384 7.05 3.76 28.87
N GLY A 385 6.46 2.59 28.61
CA GLY A 385 5.18 2.19 29.17
C GLY A 385 4.85 0.80 28.65
N THR A 386 5.01 -0.21 29.51
CA THR A 386 4.85 -1.66 29.25
C THR A 386 5.73 -2.22 28.13
N ILE A 387 6.89 -2.78 28.52
CA ILE A 387 7.82 -3.46 27.59
C ILE A 387 7.34 -4.91 27.43
N ASP A 388 6.87 -5.28 26.24
CA ASP A 388 6.55 -6.67 25.92
C ASP A 388 7.85 -7.48 25.75
N VAL A 389 8.12 -8.36 26.72
CA VAL A 389 9.30 -9.24 26.73
C VAL A 389 9.04 -10.62 26.12
N SER A 390 7.83 -10.87 25.59
CA SER A 390 7.41 -12.18 25.07
C SER A 390 8.33 -12.69 23.94
N GLY A 391 8.83 -11.78 23.10
CA GLY A 391 9.72 -12.04 21.97
C GLY A 391 11.15 -12.46 22.35
N ILE A 392 11.61 -12.20 23.59
CA ILE A 392 13.00 -12.48 23.98
C ILE A 392 13.20 -13.98 24.23
N LYS A 393 14.01 -14.63 23.39
CA LYS A 393 14.33 -16.05 23.53
C LYS A 393 15.65 -16.20 24.26
N GLY A 394 15.72 -17.17 25.17
CA GLY A 394 16.95 -17.41 25.91
C GLY A 394 18.14 -17.90 25.07
N SER A 395 17.94 -18.19 23.78
CA SER A 395 19.01 -18.45 22.80
C SER A 395 19.62 -17.19 22.20
N MET A 396 19.08 -16.00 22.48
CA MET A 396 19.61 -14.73 22.01
C MET A 396 20.77 -14.28 22.90
N THR A 397 21.70 -13.53 22.33
CA THR A 397 22.69 -12.78 23.09
C THR A 397 22.06 -11.59 23.81
N ILE A 398 22.68 -11.11 24.88
CA ILE A 398 22.20 -9.92 25.60
C ILE A 398 22.12 -8.72 24.64
N GLN A 399 23.08 -8.55 23.73
CA GLN A 399 23.06 -7.49 22.71
C GLN A 399 21.87 -7.60 21.76
N GLU A 400 21.61 -8.78 21.19
CA GLU A 400 20.46 -8.98 20.31
C GLU A 400 19.12 -8.75 21.02
N ALA A 401 19.04 -9.09 22.32
CA ALA A 401 17.85 -8.86 23.11
C ALA A 401 17.64 -7.38 23.47
N MET A 402 18.73 -6.63 23.73
CA MET A 402 18.70 -5.17 23.89
C MET A 402 18.24 -4.47 22.62
N ASP A 403 18.79 -4.89 21.48
CA ASP A 403 18.45 -4.34 20.17
C ASP A 403 16.98 -4.64 19.82
N SER A 404 16.50 -5.85 20.14
CA SER A 404 15.11 -6.26 19.93
C SER A 404 14.09 -5.46 20.74
N LEU A 405 14.47 -4.95 21.91
CA LEU A 405 13.62 -4.08 22.74
C LEU A 405 13.92 -2.59 22.55
N SER A 406 14.89 -2.25 21.68
CA SER A 406 15.40 -0.88 21.51
C SER A 406 15.75 -0.20 22.85
N MET A 407 16.36 -0.97 23.76
CA MET A 407 16.59 -0.56 25.14
C MET A 407 18.09 -0.35 25.42
N ALA A 408 18.42 0.71 26.15
CA ALA A 408 19.80 1.00 26.54
C ALA A 408 20.34 -0.07 27.51
N SER A 409 21.65 -0.33 27.44
CA SER A 409 22.30 -1.43 28.19
C SER A 409 22.04 -1.38 29.69
N LYS A 410 22.13 -0.20 30.30
CA LYS A 410 21.88 -0.03 31.73
C LYS A 410 20.44 -0.41 32.13
N ASP A 411 19.47 -0.07 31.29
CA ASP A 411 18.05 -0.32 31.56
C ASP A 411 17.69 -1.79 31.34
N PHE A 412 18.31 -2.45 30.34
CA PHE A 412 18.14 -3.88 30.10
C PHE A 412 18.72 -4.73 31.22
N TYR A 413 19.94 -4.42 31.69
CA TYR A 413 20.57 -5.16 32.78
C TYR A 413 19.79 -4.99 34.09
N ALA A 414 19.23 -3.80 34.34
CA ALA A 414 18.36 -3.58 35.48
C ALA A 414 17.03 -4.35 35.36
N LEU A 415 16.38 -4.32 34.19
CA LEU A 415 15.09 -4.99 33.95
C LEU A 415 15.19 -6.51 34.10
N PHE A 416 16.21 -7.12 33.49
CA PHE A 416 16.46 -8.56 33.56
C PHE A 416 17.30 -8.98 34.78
N LYS A 417 17.62 -8.05 35.70
CA LYS A 417 18.44 -8.31 36.90
C LYS A 417 19.80 -8.99 36.60
N ILE A 418 20.42 -8.64 35.47
CA ILE A 418 21.72 -9.19 35.02
C ILE A 418 22.87 -8.44 35.71
N PRO A 419 23.86 -9.12 36.31
CA PRO A 419 25.04 -8.45 36.86
C PRO A 419 25.86 -7.72 35.78
N GLU A 420 26.30 -6.49 36.05
CA GLU A 420 27.11 -5.68 35.10
C GLU A 420 28.47 -6.32 34.73
N THR A 421 28.87 -7.38 35.43
CA THR A 421 30.09 -8.16 35.14
C THR A 421 29.95 -9.13 33.96
N VAL A 422 28.73 -9.33 33.44
CA VAL A 422 28.44 -10.25 32.33
C VAL A 422 28.60 -9.53 30.97
N PRO A 423 29.37 -10.07 30.00
CA PRO A 423 29.55 -9.44 28.70
C PRO A 423 28.27 -9.41 27.83
N PRO A 424 28.02 -8.35 27.03
CA PRO A 424 26.83 -8.25 26.16
C PRO A 424 26.70 -9.34 25.07
N GLN A 425 27.80 -9.98 24.70
CA GLN A 425 27.82 -11.08 23.73
C GLN A 425 27.44 -12.45 24.32
N THR A 426 27.19 -12.53 25.63
CA THR A 426 26.79 -13.79 26.29
C THR A 426 25.34 -14.14 25.96
N ILE A 427 25.07 -15.43 25.72
CA ILE A 427 23.71 -15.95 25.48
C ILE A 427 22.92 -15.95 26.79
N LEU A 428 21.67 -15.48 26.75
CA LEU A 428 20.83 -15.27 27.94
C LEU A 428 20.65 -16.52 28.82
N LYS A 429 20.49 -17.72 28.23
CA LYS A 429 20.43 -18.99 28.98
C LYS A 429 21.76 -19.42 29.59
N GLU A 430 22.87 -18.92 29.08
CA GLU A 430 24.22 -19.30 29.52
C GLU A 430 24.77 -18.36 30.61
N ILE A 431 24.02 -17.32 30.99
CA ILE A 431 24.39 -16.41 32.09
C ILE A 431 24.57 -17.17 33.41
N VAL A 432 23.81 -18.25 33.61
CA VAL A 432 23.94 -19.14 34.78
C VAL A 432 25.35 -19.70 34.97
N ASN A 433 26.13 -19.83 33.88
CA ASN A 433 27.51 -20.33 33.93
C ASN A 433 28.51 -19.30 34.47
N LEU A 434 28.16 -18.01 34.40
CA LEU A 434 29.00 -16.88 34.83
C LEU A 434 28.49 -16.24 36.13
N SER A 435 27.21 -16.38 36.43
CA SER A 435 26.58 -15.93 37.67
C SER A 435 25.72 -17.07 38.24
N PRO A 436 26.28 -17.87 39.18
CA PRO A 436 25.55 -18.97 39.81
C PRO A 436 24.33 -18.43 40.58
N GLY A 437 23.13 -18.86 40.19
CA GLY A 437 21.86 -18.43 40.79
C GLY A 437 20.97 -17.55 39.89
N TYR A 438 21.42 -17.22 38.68
CA TYR A 438 20.62 -16.52 37.68
C TYR A 438 19.85 -17.50 36.79
N ASP A 439 18.51 -17.42 36.78
CA ASP A 439 17.63 -18.17 35.87
C ASP A 439 16.86 -17.21 34.96
N PHE A 440 17.23 -17.21 33.67
CA PHE A 440 16.63 -16.36 32.66
C PHE A 440 15.13 -16.63 32.48
N GLN A 441 14.70 -17.89 32.51
CA GLN A 441 13.32 -18.24 32.21
C GLN A 441 12.40 -17.79 33.35
N GLN A 442 12.83 -17.96 34.60
CA GLN A 442 12.11 -17.48 35.77
C GLN A 442 11.91 -15.96 35.75
N ILE A 443 12.96 -15.18 35.41
CA ILE A 443 12.89 -13.72 35.36
C ILE A 443 11.99 -13.26 34.20
N LYS A 444 12.04 -13.95 33.05
CA LYS A 444 11.15 -13.66 31.92
C LYS A 444 9.68 -13.91 32.28
N ASP A 445 9.41 -14.98 33.01
CA ASP A 445 8.05 -15.31 33.46
C ASP A 445 7.55 -14.27 34.48
N GLU A 446 8.40 -13.79 35.41
CA GLU A 446 8.07 -12.67 36.31
C GLU A 446 7.70 -11.37 35.56
N LEU A 447 8.47 -11.03 34.52
CA LEU A 447 8.26 -9.81 33.72
C LEU A 447 7.00 -9.89 32.84
N SER A 448 6.67 -11.07 32.33
CA SER A 448 5.47 -11.28 31.52
C SER A 448 4.17 -11.32 32.33
N VAL A 449 4.22 -11.71 33.61
CA VAL A 449 3.08 -11.59 34.54
C VAL A 449 2.81 -10.13 34.92
N SER A 450 3.82 -9.26 34.95
CA SER A 450 3.63 -7.82 35.19
C SER A 450 3.01 -7.03 34.03
N ALA A 451 2.90 -7.65 32.85
CA ALA A 451 2.34 -7.05 31.63
C ALA A 451 0.86 -7.43 31.37
N SER A 452 0.24 -8.26 32.22
CA SER A 452 -1.12 -8.78 32.04
C SER A 452 -2.12 -8.22 33.07
N THR A 453 -2.14 -6.89 33.23
CA THR A 453 -3.35 -6.17 33.65
C THR A 453 -3.92 -5.40 32.46
N GLU A 454 -4.57 -6.12 31.55
CA GLU A 454 -5.45 -5.55 30.53
C GLU A 454 -6.89 -6.00 30.75
N ALA A 455 -7.79 -5.07 30.46
CA ALA A 455 -9.24 -5.19 30.46
C ALA A 455 -9.73 -6.32 29.54
N PRO A 456 -10.90 -6.94 29.82
CA PRO A 456 -11.33 -8.11 29.08
C PRO A 456 -11.74 -7.78 27.65
N GLU A 457 -11.28 -8.65 26.74
CA GLU A 457 -11.68 -8.77 25.36
C GLU A 457 -13.20 -8.87 25.22
N ASN A 458 -13.71 -8.11 24.25
CA ASN A 458 -15.08 -8.17 23.77
C ASN A 458 -15.34 -9.53 23.09
N THR A 459 -15.61 -10.55 23.89
CA THR A 459 -16.17 -11.82 23.41
C THR A 459 -17.66 -11.63 23.20
N SER A 460 -18.07 -11.52 21.94
CA SER A 460 -19.44 -11.85 21.53
C SER A 460 -19.62 -13.36 21.62
N GLY A 461 -19.60 -13.88 22.84
CA GLY A 461 -20.00 -15.24 23.19
C GLY A 461 -21.35 -15.17 23.88
N THR A 462 -22.37 -15.80 23.31
CA THR A 462 -23.62 -16.10 24.01
C THR A 462 -23.26 -16.92 25.26
N VAL A 463 -23.37 -16.33 26.45
CA VAL A 463 -23.14 -17.02 27.73
C VAL A 463 -24.31 -17.97 27.95
N ASP A 464 -24.07 -19.29 27.93
CA ASP A 464 -25.11 -20.28 28.20
C ASP A 464 -25.50 -20.25 29.69
N VAL A 465 -26.56 -19.48 30.00
CA VAL A 465 -27.10 -19.36 31.37
C VAL A 465 -28.12 -20.45 31.72
N SER A 466 -28.29 -21.49 30.88
CA SER A 466 -29.32 -22.52 31.09
C SER A 466 -29.18 -23.24 32.44
N ALA A 467 -27.96 -23.45 32.91
CA ALA A 467 -27.63 -24.09 34.18
C ALA A 467 -28.02 -23.28 35.43
N ILE A 468 -28.24 -21.97 35.31
CA ILE A 468 -28.50 -21.09 36.46
C ILE A 468 -29.95 -21.20 36.91
N LYS A 469 -30.17 -21.69 38.13
CA LYS A 469 -31.50 -21.79 38.73
C LYS A 469 -31.72 -20.64 39.68
N GLY A 470 -32.92 -20.09 39.69
CA GLY A 470 -33.25 -18.99 40.60
C GLY A 470 -33.24 -19.35 42.10
N SER A 471 -33.05 -20.63 42.45
CA SER A 471 -32.83 -21.11 43.81
C SER A 471 -31.36 -21.08 44.24
N MET A 472 -30.43 -20.75 43.34
CA MET A 472 -29.01 -20.62 43.64
C MET A 472 -28.73 -19.25 44.27
N THR A 473 -27.70 -19.19 45.11
CA THR A 473 -27.12 -17.93 45.56
C THR A 473 -26.33 -17.26 44.44
N ILE A 474 -26.13 -15.94 44.53
CA ILE A 474 -25.31 -15.19 43.57
C ILE A 474 -23.89 -15.79 43.51
N GLN A 475 -23.30 -16.16 44.66
CA GLN A 475 -21.98 -16.82 44.70
C GLN A 475 -21.95 -18.15 43.94
N GLU A 476 -22.91 -19.04 44.18
CA GLU A 476 -22.97 -20.33 43.47
C GLU A 476 -23.17 -20.15 41.96
N ALA A 477 -23.89 -19.10 41.55
CA ALA A 477 -24.12 -18.78 40.15
C ALA A 477 -22.87 -18.19 39.47
N MET A 478 -22.12 -17.33 40.18
CA MET A 478 -20.82 -16.81 39.73
C MET A 478 -19.82 -17.96 39.56
N ASP A 479 -19.73 -18.84 40.55
CA ASP A 479 -18.83 -20.00 40.52
C ASP A 479 -19.19 -20.96 39.36
N SER A 480 -20.49 -21.16 39.10
CA SER A 480 -20.97 -22.03 38.01
C SER A 480 -20.65 -21.49 36.61
N LEU A 481 -20.57 -20.17 36.44
CA LEU A 481 -20.19 -19.54 35.16
C LEU A 481 -18.70 -19.20 35.09
N SER A 482 -17.93 -19.45 36.16
CA SER A 482 -16.53 -19.02 36.30
C SER A 482 -16.36 -17.52 36.00
N MET A 483 -17.32 -16.70 36.46
CA MET A 483 -17.36 -15.26 36.21
C MET A 483 -16.92 -14.47 37.43
N GLU A 484 -16.21 -13.36 37.22
CA GLU A 484 -15.91 -12.42 38.28
C GLU A 484 -17.17 -11.68 38.75
N ALA A 485 -17.18 -11.25 40.02
CA ALA A 485 -18.37 -10.65 40.63
C ALA A 485 -18.86 -9.40 39.87
N LYS A 486 -17.94 -8.56 39.40
CA LYS A 486 -18.31 -7.35 38.67
C LYS A 486 -19.01 -7.64 37.35
N GLU A 487 -18.56 -8.67 36.63
CA GLU A 487 -19.17 -9.08 35.36
C GLU A 487 -20.55 -9.71 35.58
N PHE A 488 -20.69 -10.56 36.60
CA PHE A 488 -21.95 -11.23 36.91
C PHE A 488 -23.04 -10.23 37.31
N TYR A 489 -22.71 -9.24 38.14
CA TYR A 489 -23.66 -8.22 38.58
C TYR A 489 -24.14 -7.34 37.41
N VAL A 490 -23.24 -7.01 36.48
CA VAL A 490 -23.61 -6.27 35.25
C VAL A 490 -24.48 -7.13 34.33
N LEU A 491 -24.09 -8.38 34.09
CA LEU A 491 -24.81 -9.29 33.18
C LEU A 491 -26.24 -9.57 33.67
N PHE A 492 -26.39 -9.89 34.96
CA PHE A 492 -27.70 -10.16 35.57
C PHE A 492 -28.42 -8.90 36.07
N LYS A 493 -27.90 -7.70 35.78
CA LYS A 493 -28.46 -6.40 36.20
C LYS A 493 -28.77 -6.33 37.71
N ILE A 494 -27.90 -6.91 38.52
CA ILE A 494 -28.01 -6.94 39.99
C ILE A 494 -27.32 -5.68 40.55
N PRO A 495 -27.98 -4.90 41.42
CA PRO A 495 -27.31 -3.79 42.10
C PRO A 495 -26.15 -4.29 42.98
N GLU A 496 -25.01 -3.59 42.95
CA GLU A 496 -23.82 -3.95 43.77
C GLU A 496 -24.09 -3.92 45.28
N THR A 497 -25.22 -3.35 45.72
CA THR A 497 -25.66 -3.34 47.12
C THR A 497 -26.22 -4.69 47.60
N VAL A 498 -26.45 -5.66 46.70
CA VAL A 498 -26.99 -6.99 47.04
C VAL A 498 -25.85 -7.94 47.45
N PRO A 499 -25.90 -8.55 48.66
CA PRO A 499 -24.86 -9.46 49.11
C PRO A 499 -24.76 -10.74 48.25
N PRO A 500 -23.55 -11.28 47.98
CA PRO A 500 -23.36 -12.51 47.18
C PRO A 500 -24.04 -13.78 47.73
N GLN A 501 -24.39 -13.77 49.03
CA GLN A 501 -25.08 -14.86 49.72
C GLN A 501 -26.58 -14.93 49.38
N THR A 502 -27.12 -13.92 48.69
CA THR A 502 -28.55 -13.78 48.43
C THR A 502 -29.00 -14.74 47.32
N ILE A 503 -30.17 -15.36 47.49
CA ILE A 503 -30.79 -16.23 46.48
C ILE A 503 -31.33 -15.38 45.32
N LEU A 504 -31.04 -15.77 44.07
CA LEU A 504 -31.35 -14.99 42.87
C LEU A 504 -32.84 -14.59 42.74
N LYS A 505 -33.78 -15.47 43.11
CA LYS A 505 -35.23 -15.15 43.12
C LYS A 505 -35.66 -14.20 44.24
N GLU A 506 -34.86 -14.09 45.30
CA GLU A 506 -35.18 -13.25 46.46
C GLU A 506 -34.63 -11.83 46.33
N ILE A 507 -33.84 -11.54 45.28
CA ILE A 507 -33.31 -10.21 44.99
C ILE A 507 -34.44 -9.17 44.83
N VAL A 508 -35.62 -9.60 44.35
CA VAL A 508 -36.82 -8.73 44.25
C VAL A 508 -37.22 -8.10 45.58
N ASN A 509 -36.89 -8.74 46.72
CA ASN A 509 -37.18 -8.21 48.05
C ASN A 509 -36.25 -7.06 48.45
N ILE A 510 -35.08 -6.96 47.82
CA ILE A 510 -34.04 -5.95 48.09
C ILE A 510 -34.07 -4.85 47.02
N SER A 511 -34.34 -5.22 45.77
CA SER A 511 -34.43 -4.32 44.62
C SER A 511 -35.82 -4.45 43.97
N PRO A 512 -36.78 -3.58 44.32
CA PRO A 512 -38.12 -3.58 43.73
C PRO A 512 -38.04 -3.33 42.22
N GLY A 513 -38.46 -4.31 41.41
CA GLY A 513 -38.37 -4.27 39.94
C GLY A 513 -37.37 -5.26 39.33
N TYR A 514 -36.65 -6.02 40.15
CA TYR A 514 -35.81 -7.12 39.69
C TYR A 514 -36.62 -8.40 39.45
N ASP A 515 -36.63 -8.91 38.21
CA ASP A 515 -37.20 -10.22 37.86
C ASP A 515 -36.11 -11.12 37.25
N PHE A 516 -35.68 -12.10 38.04
CA PHE A 516 -34.65 -13.05 37.65
C PHE A 516 -35.03 -13.84 36.38
N GLN A 517 -36.29 -14.26 36.24
CA GLN A 517 -36.69 -15.10 35.12
C GLN A 517 -36.72 -14.29 33.82
N GLN A 518 -37.22 -13.06 33.88
CA GLN A 518 -37.21 -12.14 32.74
C GLN A 518 -35.78 -11.83 32.27
N ILE A 519 -34.84 -11.63 33.19
CA ILE A 519 -33.43 -11.35 32.86
C ILE A 519 -32.77 -12.60 32.29
N LYS A 520 -32.99 -13.78 32.90
CA LYS A 520 -32.48 -15.05 32.39
C LYS A 520 -32.97 -15.32 30.95
N ASP A 521 -34.25 -15.12 30.68
CA ASP A 521 -34.84 -15.33 29.34
C ASP A 521 -34.29 -14.33 28.30
N SER A 522 -33.77 -13.18 28.72
CA SER A 522 -33.13 -12.20 27.82
C SER A 522 -31.66 -12.50 27.50
N LEU A 523 -31.04 -13.41 28.25
CA LEU A 523 -29.63 -13.81 28.13
C LEU A 523 -29.46 -15.18 27.42
N GLN A 524 -30.56 -15.92 27.23
CA GLN A 524 -30.64 -17.13 26.40
C GLN A 524 -31.06 -16.76 24.98
#